data_AF-A0A4Y9ZJU9-F1
#
_entry.id   AF-A0A4Y9ZJU9-F1
#
_cell.length_a   1.000
_cell.length_b   1.000
_cell.length_c   1.000
_cell.angle_alpha   90.00
_cell.angle_beta   90.00
_cell.angle_gamma   90.00
#
_symmetry.space_group_name_H-M   'P 1'
#
loop_
_entity.id
_entity.type
_entity.pdbx_description
1 polymer ?
#
loop_
_entity_poly.entity_id
_entity_poly.type
_entity_poly.pdbx_seq_one_letter_code
_entity_poly.pdbx_strand_id
1 'polypeptide(L)'
;MYDEYKVPQTIARSIAWDVFRVKKGLLTSRYIQLYLCFAMSGFFHWMAAKLAYPEKTFYNTFAGFIWQASGIVIEDFAIWAGRKAGFTSPNWKYLGYVWFLVFISWSAPLYFDDCVEGGWLRPETWPVSLIHGVWKGEWKANTV
;
A
#
# COMPACT_ATOMS: atom_id res chain seq x y z
N MET A 1 -44.22 3.36 2.40
CA MET A 1 -43.10 4.26 2.73
C MET A 1 -41.91 3.36 2.98
N TYR A 2 -41.11 3.07 1.95
CA TYR A 2 -39.94 2.21 2.11
C TYR A 2 -38.84 3.09 2.71
N ASP A 3 -38.36 2.72 3.90
CA ASP A 3 -37.14 3.30 4.46
C ASP A 3 -36.03 3.11 3.43
N GLU A 4 -35.44 4.23 3.01
CA GLU A 4 -34.33 4.26 2.09
C GLU A 4 -33.16 3.52 2.75
N TYR A 5 -32.89 2.28 2.31
CA TYR A 5 -31.79 1.47 2.83
C TYR A 5 -30.48 2.23 2.60
N LYS A 6 -30.02 2.93 3.65
CA LYS A 6 -28.73 3.63 3.62
C LYS A 6 -27.65 2.56 3.64
N VAL A 7 -27.00 2.40 2.48
CA VAL A 7 -25.83 1.52 2.34
C VAL A 7 -24.85 1.84 3.48
N PRO A 8 -24.49 0.85 4.32
CA PRO A 8 -23.60 1.08 5.44
C PRO A 8 -22.28 1.69 4.94
N GLN A 9 -21.86 2.78 5.58
CA GLN A 9 -20.61 3.42 5.25
C GLN A 9 -19.44 2.57 5.73
N THR A 10 -18.39 2.46 4.92
CA THR A 10 -17.12 1.86 5.36
C THR A 10 -16.47 2.76 6.42
N ILE A 11 -15.72 2.20 7.37
CA ILE A 11 -15.03 2.95 8.43
C ILE A 11 -14.21 4.13 7.87
N ALA A 12 -13.51 3.94 6.76
CA ALA A 12 -12.75 5.01 6.11
C ALA A 12 -13.61 6.20 5.63
N ARG A 13 -14.85 5.95 5.18
CA ARG A 13 -15.80 6.99 4.75
C ARG A 13 -16.34 7.76 5.93
N SER A 14 -16.70 7.06 7.01
CA SER A 14 -17.16 7.70 8.25
C SER A 14 -16.07 8.58 8.85
N ILE A 15 -14.82 8.13 8.90
CA ILE A 15 -13.72 8.98 9.38
C ILE A 15 -13.52 10.19 8.43
N ALA A 16 -13.53 10.00 7.12
CA ALA A 16 -13.32 11.11 6.18
C ALA A 16 -14.43 12.17 6.21
N TRP A 17 -15.69 11.75 6.33
CA TRP A 17 -16.85 12.64 6.21
C TRP A 17 -17.39 13.13 7.55
N ASP A 18 -17.38 12.27 8.57
CA ASP A 18 -17.99 12.59 9.87
C ASP A 18 -16.96 13.16 10.85
N VAL A 19 -15.72 12.65 10.83
CA VAL A 19 -14.63 13.15 11.70
C VAL A 19 -13.91 14.32 11.05
N PHE A 20 -13.35 14.13 9.85
CA PHE A 20 -12.59 15.17 9.16
C PHE A 20 -13.46 16.18 8.41
N ARG A 21 -14.78 15.97 8.34
CA ARG A 21 -15.75 16.86 7.67
C ARG A 21 -15.39 17.22 6.22
N VAL A 22 -14.67 16.33 5.53
CA VAL A 22 -14.24 16.60 4.16
C VAL A 22 -15.42 16.41 3.22
N LYS A 23 -15.67 17.40 2.35
CA LYS A 23 -16.74 17.31 1.36
C LYS A 23 -16.56 16.06 0.48
N LYS A 24 -17.64 15.28 0.36
CA LYS A 24 -17.72 14.12 -0.52
C LYS A 24 -17.41 14.52 -1.97
N GLY A 25 -16.62 13.71 -2.67
CA GLY A 25 -16.25 13.93 -4.06
C GLY A 25 -14.97 14.76 -4.27
N LEU A 26 -14.38 15.33 -3.22
CA LEU A 26 -13.06 15.98 -3.33
C LEU A 26 -11.93 14.95 -3.41
N LEU A 27 -10.87 15.26 -4.17
CA LEU A 27 -9.64 14.45 -4.24
C LEU A 27 -9.03 14.21 -2.86
N THR A 28 -9.07 15.22 -1.98
CA THR A 28 -8.63 15.08 -0.59
C THR A 28 -9.41 14.01 0.17
N SER A 29 -10.73 13.91 -0.05
CA SER A 29 -11.56 12.87 0.57
C SER A 29 -11.16 11.48 0.07
N ARG A 30 -10.82 11.35 -1.21
CA ARG A 30 -10.33 10.10 -1.81
C ARG A 30 -9.01 9.66 -1.18
N TYR A 31 -8.04 10.57 -1.08
CA TYR A 31 -6.73 10.24 -0.54
C TYR A 31 -6.75 9.98 0.98
N ILE A 32 -7.56 10.71 1.74
CA ILE A 32 -7.76 10.39 3.17
C ILE A 32 -8.33 8.97 3.32
N GLN A 33 -9.37 8.62 2.56
CA GLN A 33 -9.92 7.26 2.59
C GLN A 33 -8.91 6.19 2.19
N LEU A 34 -8.09 6.47 1.16
CA LEU A 34 -7.03 5.59 0.68
C LEU A 34 -5.99 5.32 1.79
N TYR A 35 -5.41 6.38 2.35
CA TYR A 35 -4.41 6.25 3.42
C TYR A 35 -5.01 5.61 4.68
N LEU A 36 -6.25 5.94 5.06
CA LEU A 36 -6.91 5.30 6.20
C LEU A 36 -7.15 3.81 5.95
N CYS A 37 -7.54 3.41 4.74
CA CYS A 37 -7.74 2.00 4.40
C CYS A 37 -6.45 1.20 4.56
N PHE A 38 -5.35 1.69 3.98
CA PHE A 38 -4.05 1.05 4.09
C PHE A 38 -3.47 1.12 5.51
N ALA A 39 -3.61 2.25 6.21
CA ALA A 39 -3.16 2.39 7.59
C ALA A 39 -3.89 1.42 8.53
N MET A 40 -5.22 1.28 8.41
CA MET A 40 -5.96 0.30 9.21
C MET A 40 -5.53 -1.12 8.88
N SER A 41 -5.39 -1.45 7.59
CA SER A 41 -4.94 -2.79 7.18
C SER A 41 -3.54 -3.11 7.70
N GLY A 42 -2.59 -2.20 7.55
CA GLY A 42 -1.23 -2.34 8.07
C GLY A 42 -1.20 -2.41 9.59
N PHE A 43 -2.03 -1.63 10.28
CA PHE A 43 -2.13 -1.65 11.74
C PHE A 43 -2.60 -3.03 12.25
N PHE A 44 -3.60 -3.63 11.60
CA PHE A 44 -4.06 -4.97 11.99
C PHE A 44 -2.99 -6.05 11.74
N HIS A 45 -2.26 -5.98 10.62
CA HIS A 45 -1.17 -6.92 10.35
C HIS A 45 -0.02 -6.75 11.35
N TRP A 46 0.38 -5.51 11.62
CA TRP A 46 1.40 -5.20 12.63
C TRP A 46 0.99 -5.66 14.02
N MET A 47 -0.26 -5.40 14.43
CA MET A 47 -0.77 -5.79 15.74
C MET A 47 -0.81 -7.32 15.89
N ALA A 48 -1.26 -8.04 14.86
CA ALA A 48 -1.26 -9.50 14.86
C ALA A 48 0.17 -10.06 14.99
N ALA A 49 1.12 -9.49 14.24
CA ALA A 49 2.53 -9.84 14.30
C ALA A 49 3.13 -9.59 15.69
N LYS A 50 2.86 -8.41 16.27
CA LYS A 50 3.34 -8.00 17.59
C LYS A 50 2.75 -8.86 18.73
N LEU A 51 1.51 -9.32 18.59
CA LEU A 51 0.90 -10.24 19.54
C LEU A 51 1.52 -11.64 19.48
N ALA A 52 1.95 -12.09 18.29
CA ALA A 52 2.64 -13.35 18.11
C ALA A 52 4.10 -13.31 18.62
N TYR A 53 4.80 -12.19 18.40
CA TYR A 53 6.20 -11.98 18.82
C TYR A 53 6.38 -10.60 19.47
N PRO A 54 6.07 -10.49 20.78
CA PRO A 54 6.10 -9.22 21.52
C PRO A 54 7.48 -8.54 21.55
N GLU A 55 8.56 -9.28 21.38
CA GLU A 55 9.94 -8.79 21.36
C GLU A 55 10.34 -8.12 20.04
N LYS A 56 9.62 -8.38 18.93
CA LYS A 56 9.94 -7.86 17.60
C LYS A 56 9.16 -6.59 17.27
N THR A 57 9.68 -5.74 16.38
CA THR A 57 9.05 -4.43 16.09
C THR A 57 8.04 -4.49 14.95
N PHE A 58 8.35 -5.24 13.89
CA PHE A 58 7.57 -5.34 12.64
C PHE A 58 7.18 -3.98 12.03
N TYR A 59 8.07 -2.98 12.16
CA TYR A 59 7.82 -1.63 11.65
C TYR A 59 7.61 -1.62 10.13
N ASN A 60 8.36 -2.46 9.40
CA ASN A 60 8.32 -2.47 7.95
C ASN A 60 6.96 -2.95 7.43
N THR A 61 6.28 -3.85 8.16
CA THR A 61 4.93 -4.30 7.87
C THR A 61 4.00 -3.10 7.75
N PHE A 62 3.92 -2.24 8.77
CA PHE A 62 3.06 -1.06 8.71
C PHE A 62 3.50 -0.08 7.61
N ALA A 63 4.81 0.17 7.50
CA ALA A 63 5.36 1.06 6.47
C ALA A 63 5.03 0.58 5.05
N GLY A 64 5.08 -0.73 4.79
CA GLY A 64 4.78 -1.36 3.51
C GLY A 64 3.35 -1.07 3.05
N PHE A 65 2.37 -1.12 3.97
CA PHE A 65 0.98 -0.76 3.65
C PHE A 65 0.84 0.74 3.35
N ILE A 66 1.51 1.62 4.10
CA ILE A 66 1.49 3.06 3.80
C ILE A 66 2.09 3.34 2.42
N TRP A 67 3.17 2.64 2.05
CA TRP A 67 3.77 2.77 0.73
C TRP A 67 2.81 2.37 -0.39
N GLN A 68 1.92 1.38 -0.21
CA GLN A 68 0.90 1.06 -1.21
C GLN A 68 -0.02 2.25 -1.50
N ALA A 69 -0.46 2.97 -0.46
CA ALA A 69 -1.25 4.20 -0.64
C ALA A 69 -0.46 5.28 -1.39
N SER A 70 0.83 5.47 -1.05
CA SER A 70 1.70 6.43 -1.73
C SER A 70 1.95 6.06 -3.20
N GLY A 71 2.13 4.78 -3.51
CA GLY A 71 2.30 4.29 -4.88
C GLY A 71 1.11 4.62 -5.77
N ILE A 72 -0.11 4.44 -5.25
CA ILE A 72 -1.35 4.79 -5.95
C ILE A 72 -1.44 6.31 -6.17
N VAL A 73 -1.05 7.14 -5.19
CA VAL A 73 -1.04 8.60 -5.35
C VAL A 73 -0.02 9.05 -6.40
N ILE A 74 1.16 8.42 -6.45
CA ILE A 74 2.17 8.67 -7.47
C ILE A 74 1.64 8.30 -8.86
N GLU A 75 0.99 7.14 -9.00
CA GLU A 75 0.35 6.70 -10.23
C GLU A 75 -0.73 7.69 -10.70
N ASP A 76 -1.62 8.10 -9.80
CA ASP A 76 -2.67 9.10 -10.05
C ASP A 76 -2.08 10.42 -10.56
N PHE A 77 -0.99 10.88 -9.94
CA PHE A 77 -0.29 12.10 -10.35
C PHE A 77 0.34 11.95 -11.74
N ALA A 78 0.98 10.82 -12.03
CA ALA A 78 1.55 10.53 -13.34
C ALA A 78 0.48 10.48 -14.44
N ILE A 79 -0.67 9.85 -14.16
CA ILE A 79 -1.82 9.81 -15.07
C ILE A 79 -2.35 11.23 -15.32
N TRP A 80 -2.51 12.03 -14.28
CA TRP A 80 -2.95 13.42 -14.39
C TRP A 80 -1.99 14.25 -15.24
N ALA A 81 -0.68 14.18 -14.95
CA ALA A 81 0.36 14.91 -15.69
C ALA A 81 0.39 14.47 -17.15
N GLY A 82 0.30 13.16 -17.41
CA GLY A 82 0.31 12.62 -18.76
C GLY A 82 -0.88 13.07 -19.59
N ARG A 83 -2.09 13.05 -19.00
CA ARG A 83 -3.30 13.59 -19.64
C ARG A 83 -3.16 15.08 -19.96
N LYS A 84 -2.58 15.86 -19.04
CA LYS A 84 -2.34 17.30 -19.24
C LYS A 84 -1.30 17.56 -20.35
N ALA A 85 -0.36 16.64 -20.55
CA ALA A 85 0.62 16.67 -21.64
C ALA A 85 0.06 16.14 -22.99
N GLY A 86 -1.21 15.73 -23.05
CA GLY A 86 -1.85 15.25 -24.28
C GLY A 86 -1.66 13.75 -24.57
N PHE A 87 -1.13 12.98 -23.62
CA PHE A 87 -0.99 11.54 -23.77
C PHE A 87 -2.33 10.83 -23.57
N THR A 88 -2.95 10.38 -24.66
CA THR A 88 -4.29 9.75 -24.66
C THR A 88 -4.33 8.32 -25.22
N SER A 89 -3.18 7.76 -25.61
CA SER A 89 -3.09 6.41 -26.20
C SER A 89 -3.62 5.31 -25.25
N PRO A 90 -4.42 4.37 -25.74
CA PRO A 90 -4.83 3.19 -24.97
C PRO A 90 -3.66 2.31 -24.50
N ASN A 91 -2.50 2.42 -25.15
CA ASN A 91 -1.32 1.62 -24.84
C ASN A 91 -0.61 2.05 -23.53
N TRP A 92 -0.96 3.20 -22.95
CA TRP A 92 -0.41 3.64 -21.66
C TRP A 92 -0.77 2.69 -20.51
N LYS A 93 -1.78 1.83 -20.67
CA LYS A 93 -2.09 0.76 -19.71
C LYS A 93 -0.92 -0.20 -19.46
N TYR A 94 -0.09 -0.47 -20.47
CA TYR A 94 1.06 -1.34 -20.33
C TYR A 94 2.14 -0.71 -19.45
N LEU A 95 2.32 0.62 -19.57
CA LEU A 95 3.20 1.37 -18.68
C LEU A 95 2.67 1.32 -17.24
N GLY A 96 1.36 1.39 -17.04
CA GLY A 96 0.73 1.19 -15.72
C GLY A 96 1.02 -0.19 -15.14
N TYR A 97 0.94 -1.26 -15.94
CA TYR A 97 1.31 -2.61 -15.47
C TYR A 97 2.79 -2.73 -15.13
N VAL A 98 3.68 -2.15 -15.95
CA VAL A 98 5.11 -2.11 -15.66
C VAL A 98 5.36 -1.34 -14.36
N TRP A 99 4.74 -0.17 -14.20
CA TRP A 99 4.80 0.60 -12.96
C TRP A 99 4.35 -0.23 -11.76
N PHE A 100 3.18 -0.85 -11.82
CA PHE A 100 2.66 -1.68 -10.74
C PHE A 100 3.63 -2.80 -10.37
N LEU A 101 4.15 -3.54 -11.35
CA LEU A 101 5.09 -4.64 -11.11
C LEU A 101 6.40 -4.13 -10.50
N VAL A 102 6.95 -3.04 -11.01
CA VAL A 102 8.17 -2.44 -10.45
C VAL A 102 7.92 -1.95 -9.03
N PHE A 103 6.82 -1.24 -8.80
CA PHE A 103 6.48 -0.66 -7.51
C PHE A 103 6.19 -1.73 -6.46
N ILE A 104 5.44 -2.78 -6.80
CA ILE A 104 5.15 -3.87 -5.87
C ILE A 104 6.40 -4.69 -5.59
N SER A 105 7.22 -5.02 -6.60
CA SER A 105 8.48 -5.73 -6.38
C SER A 105 9.47 -4.90 -5.57
N TRP A 106 9.45 -3.58 -5.74
CA TRP A 106 10.27 -2.67 -4.94
C TRP A 106 9.76 -2.59 -3.50
N SER A 107 8.47 -2.42 -3.27
CA SER A 107 7.93 -2.29 -1.91
C SER A 107 7.75 -3.62 -1.16
N ALA A 108 7.73 -4.75 -1.86
CA ALA A 108 7.53 -6.09 -1.32
C ALA A 108 8.42 -6.47 -0.13
N PRO A 109 9.74 -6.18 -0.12
CA PRO A 109 10.61 -6.48 1.02
C PRO A 109 10.16 -5.85 2.33
N LEU A 110 9.48 -4.69 2.29
CA LEU A 110 8.96 -4.04 3.51
C LEU A 110 7.99 -4.95 4.27
N TYR A 111 7.24 -5.80 3.58
CA TYR A 111 6.36 -6.76 4.23
C TYR A 111 7.01 -8.12 4.41
N PHE A 112 7.67 -8.63 3.37
CA PHE A 112 8.18 -10.00 3.39
C PHE A 112 9.39 -10.19 4.30
N ASP A 113 10.25 -9.19 4.49
CA ASP A 113 11.38 -9.30 5.42
C ASP A 113 10.89 -9.50 6.86
N ASP A 114 9.84 -8.76 7.26
CA ASP A 114 9.17 -8.93 8.55
C ASP A 114 8.48 -10.31 8.66
N CYS A 115 7.94 -10.84 7.56
CA CYS A 115 7.37 -12.19 7.55
C CYS A 115 8.42 -13.29 7.71
N VAL A 116 9.60 -13.11 7.12
CA VAL A 116 10.74 -14.01 7.33
C VAL A 116 11.25 -13.89 8.76
N GLU A 117 11.36 -12.66 9.30
CA GLU A 117 11.74 -12.44 10.69
C GLU A 117 10.74 -13.12 11.64
N GLY A 118 9.43 -13.04 11.36
CA GLY A 118 8.37 -13.74 12.12
C GLY A 118 8.31 -15.25 11.91
N GLY A 119 9.15 -15.82 11.04
CA GLY A 119 9.14 -17.25 10.72
C GLY A 119 7.90 -17.72 9.92
N TRP A 120 7.11 -16.80 9.37
CA TRP A 120 5.91 -17.12 8.58
C TRP A 120 6.24 -17.42 7.11
N LEU A 121 7.38 -16.91 6.62
CA LEU A 121 7.91 -17.22 5.31
C LEU A 121 9.32 -17.75 5.44
N ARG A 122 9.67 -18.66 4.53
CA ARG A 122 11.04 -19.14 4.44
C ARG A 122 11.86 -18.18 3.57
N PRO A 123 13.12 -17.89 3.89
CA PRO A 123 13.95 -17.00 3.08
C PRO A 123 13.98 -17.38 1.59
N GLU A 124 13.94 -18.68 1.28
CA GLU A 124 13.92 -19.19 -0.09
C GLU A 124 12.60 -18.95 -0.85
N THR A 125 11.51 -18.58 -0.16
CA THR A 125 10.23 -18.23 -0.83
C THR A 125 10.25 -16.85 -1.48
N TRP A 126 11.19 -15.97 -1.11
CA TRP A 126 11.35 -14.67 -1.77
C TRP A 126 12.81 -14.43 -2.19
N PRO A 127 13.24 -15.01 -3.33
CA PRO A 127 14.65 -15.09 -3.69
C PRO A 127 15.27 -13.77 -4.18
N VAL A 128 14.48 -12.70 -4.38
CA VAL A 128 14.93 -11.44 -5.00
C VAL A 128 14.35 -10.21 -4.31
N SER A 129 15.21 -9.34 -3.77
CA SER A 129 14.80 -8.06 -3.18
C SER A 129 15.34 -6.90 -4.02
N LEU A 130 14.43 -6.11 -4.63
CA LEU A 130 14.84 -4.92 -5.38
C LEU A 130 15.37 -3.81 -4.46
N ILE A 131 14.85 -3.67 -3.24
CA ILE A 131 15.39 -2.70 -2.27
C ILE A 131 16.80 -3.09 -1.85
N HIS A 132 17.04 -4.34 -1.44
CA HIS A 132 18.39 -4.76 -1.06
C HIS A 132 19.34 -4.77 -2.25
N GLY A 133 18.87 -5.17 -3.44
CA GLY A 133 19.66 -5.11 -4.68
C GLY A 133 20.07 -3.68 -5.06
N VAL A 134 19.14 -2.74 -5.05
CA VAL A 134 19.41 -1.34 -5.45
C VAL A 134 20.14 -0.55 -4.36
N TRP A 135 19.81 -0.77 -3.09
CA TRP A 135 20.34 0.04 -1.98
C TRP A 135 21.61 -0.54 -1.35
N LYS A 136 21.71 -1.87 -1.26
CA LYS A 136 22.84 -2.56 -0.61
C LYS A 136 23.70 -3.38 -1.58
N GLY A 137 23.29 -3.52 -2.85
CA GLY A 137 23.94 -4.42 -3.80
C GLY A 137 23.63 -5.91 -3.55
N GLU A 138 22.74 -6.21 -2.60
CA GLU A 138 22.40 -7.54 -2.12
C GLU A 138 21.10 -8.00 -2.79
N TRP A 139 21.21 -8.60 -3.99
CA TRP A 139 20.04 -9.00 -4.78
C TRP A 139 19.26 -10.17 -4.17
N LYS A 140 19.87 -10.91 -3.23
CA LYS A 140 19.23 -11.97 -2.47
C LYS A 140 18.78 -11.42 -1.12
N ALA A 141 17.56 -11.73 -0.69
CA ALA A 141 17.17 -11.51 0.69
C ALA A 141 18.12 -12.32 1.60
N ASN A 142 18.72 -11.67 2.60
CA ASN A 142 19.68 -12.33 3.49
C ASN A 142 18.97 -13.51 4.18
N THR A 143 19.50 -14.70 3.92
CA THR A 143 19.16 -15.92 4.64
C THR A 143 19.82 -15.80 6.01
N VAL A 144 19.01 -15.78 7.06
CA VAL A 144 19.52 -16.03 8.42
C VAL A 144 19.77 -17.53 8.55
#